data_AF-A0A969XAX4-F1
#
_entry.id   AF-A0A969XAX4-F1
#
_cell.length_a   1.000
_cell.length_b   1.000
_cell.length_c   1.000
_cell.angle_alpha   90.00
_cell.angle_beta   90.00
_cell.angle_gamma   90.00
#
_symmetry.space_group_name_H-M   'P 1'
#
loop_
_entity.id
_entity.type
_entity.pdbx_description
1 polymer ?
#
loop_
_entity_poly.entity_id
_entity_poly.type
_entity_poly.pdbx_seq_one_letter_code
_entity_poly.pdbx_strand_id
1 'polypeptide(L)'
;MKENRFQRSFLLPRYWLLWLGLALLWLLVQLPYPVLLWLGRLLGALMYRFAGSRRHIARRNLELCFPEKTATEREYLLRENFASTGIAFFEMAMSWWWPHQRLQRLVQVQGLEHLQQAQQDGQGVILMAIHFTTLEIGAALLGQMHTIDGMYRAHKNPLFDYVQRKGRERHNADAIAIEREDVRTMLRHLRQGRAIWYAPDQDYGAKQSLFVPLFGVPAATVTATSTFARLGKARVIPMRQSRLPGGKGYMLQVEAPWQAFPGAGEEEDCLRINQWVEQAILQHPEQYLWSHRRFKTRPEGESKVY
;
A
#
# COMPACT_ATOMS: atom_id res chain seq x y z
N MET A 1 -2.26 -9.35 -21.30
CA MET A 1 -3.37 -9.56 -20.33
C MET A 1 -4.70 -9.32 -21.03
N LYS A 2 -5.78 -10.00 -20.62
CA LYS A 2 -7.14 -9.70 -21.13
C LYS A 2 -7.45 -8.24 -20.82
N GLU A 3 -7.91 -7.50 -21.83
CA GLU A 3 -8.39 -6.14 -21.64
C GLU A 3 -9.46 -6.12 -20.55
N ASN A 4 -9.44 -5.08 -19.73
CA ASN A 4 -10.43 -4.85 -18.68
C ASN A 4 -11.78 -4.43 -19.30
N ARG A 5 -12.45 -5.37 -19.98
CA ARG A 5 -13.71 -5.13 -20.69
C ARG A 5 -14.90 -5.58 -19.86
N PHE A 6 -15.96 -4.81 -19.95
CA PHE A 6 -17.24 -5.18 -19.34
C PHE A 6 -17.76 -6.47 -19.97
N GLN A 7 -18.19 -7.42 -19.15
CA GLN A 7 -18.79 -8.66 -19.61
C GLN A 7 -20.30 -8.63 -19.34
N ARG A 8 -21.12 -9.04 -20.32
CA ARG A 8 -22.58 -9.14 -20.14
C ARG A 8 -22.96 -10.04 -18.96
N SER A 9 -22.11 -11.02 -18.62
CA SER A 9 -22.26 -11.87 -17.44
C SER A 9 -22.29 -11.10 -16.11
N PHE A 10 -21.79 -9.86 -16.07
CA PHE A 10 -21.86 -8.99 -14.90
C PHE A 10 -23.27 -8.48 -14.60
N LEU A 11 -24.22 -8.64 -15.52
CA LEU A 11 -25.63 -8.29 -15.32
C LEU A 11 -26.45 -9.42 -14.67
N LEU A 12 -25.87 -10.61 -14.50
CA LEU A 12 -26.56 -11.76 -13.91
C LEU A 12 -26.96 -11.49 -12.43
N PRO A 13 -28.06 -12.10 -11.94
CA PRO A 13 -28.58 -11.87 -10.59
C PRO A 13 -27.57 -12.05 -9.45
N ARG A 14 -26.60 -12.96 -9.61
CA ARG A 14 -25.50 -13.18 -8.64
C ARG A 14 -24.67 -11.92 -8.34
N TYR A 15 -24.71 -10.91 -9.20
CA TYR A 15 -23.96 -9.66 -9.06
C TYR A 15 -24.82 -8.48 -8.61
N TRP A 16 -26.14 -8.61 -8.51
CA TRP A 16 -27.04 -7.48 -8.21
C TRP A 16 -26.77 -6.84 -6.85
N LEU A 17 -26.52 -7.65 -5.81
CA LEU A 17 -26.16 -7.13 -4.49
C LEU A 17 -24.83 -6.37 -4.52
N LEU A 18 -23.86 -6.85 -5.31
CA LEU A 18 -22.58 -6.16 -5.47
C LEU A 18 -22.78 -4.84 -6.22
N TRP A 19 -23.58 -4.81 -7.29
CA TRP A 19 -23.93 -3.58 -8.00
C TRP A 19 -24.65 -2.59 -7.10
N LEU A 20 -25.61 -3.05 -6.29
CA LEU A 20 -26.33 -2.21 -5.33
C LEU A 20 -25.36 -1.60 -4.31
N GLY A 21 -24.45 -2.41 -3.76
CA GLY A 21 -23.42 -1.94 -2.83
C GLY A 21 -22.46 -0.92 -3.46
N LEU A 22 -22.01 -1.17 -4.69
CA LEU A 22 -21.16 -0.23 -5.44
C LEU A 22 -21.90 1.06 -5.80
N ALA A 23 -23.19 0.99 -6.16
CA ALA A 23 -24.01 2.15 -6.45
C ALA A 23 -24.24 3.01 -5.20
N LEU A 24 -24.53 2.38 -4.07
CA LEU A 24 -24.65 3.09 -2.79
C LEU A 24 -23.32 3.73 -2.38
N LEU A 25 -22.20 3.02 -2.53
CA LEU A 25 -20.87 3.57 -2.24
C LEU A 25 -20.54 4.74 -3.18
N TRP A 26 -20.91 4.64 -4.47
CA TRP A 26 -20.75 5.71 -5.43
C TRP A 26 -21.58 6.95 -5.07
N LEU A 27 -22.81 6.78 -4.57
CA LEU A 27 -23.63 7.88 -4.06
C LEU A 27 -22.99 8.52 -2.82
N LEU A 28 -22.55 7.71 -1.86
CA LEU A 28 -21.90 8.20 -0.64
C LEU A 28 -20.63 8.98 -0.96
N VAL A 29 -19.80 8.51 -1.89
CA VAL A 29 -18.54 9.18 -2.20
C VAL A 29 -18.74 10.56 -2.87
N GLN A 30 -19.94 10.91 -3.35
CA GLN A 30 -20.18 12.25 -3.88
C GLN A 30 -20.12 13.34 -2.78
N LEU A 31 -20.33 12.96 -1.52
CA LEU A 31 -20.32 13.86 -0.36
C LEU A 31 -19.01 14.65 -0.22
N PRO A 32 -19.01 15.80 0.47
CA PRO A 32 -17.80 16.59 0.73
C PRO A 32 -16.72 15.79 1.48
N TYR A 33 -15.45 16.10 1.21
CA TYR A 33 -14.30 15.39 1.80
C TYR A 33 -14.35 15.26 3.34
N PRO A 34 -14.66 16.34 4.12
CA PRO A 34 -14.74 16.22 5.58
C PRO A 34 -15.82 15.25 6.06
N VAL A 35 -16.94 15.14 5.32
CA VAL A 35 -18.02 14.21 5.64
C VAL A 35 -17.58 12.77 5.42
N LEU A 36 -16.85 12.50 4.33
CA LEU A 36 -16.28 11.17 4.08
C LEU A 36 -15.27 10.76 5.14
N LEU A 37 -14.43 11.69 5.61
CA LEU A 37 -13.51 11.41 6.71
C LEU A 37 -14.27 11.07 7.99
N TRP A 38 -15.33 11.81 8.31
CA TRP A 38 -16.16 11.53 9.48
C TRP A 38 -16.88 10.18 9.38
N LEU A 39 -17.49 9.87 8.23
CA LEU A 39 -18.09 8.56 7.95
C LEU A 39 -17.06 7.44 8.04
N GLY A 40 -15.84 7.68 7.55
CA GLY A 40 -14.71 6.77 7.67
C GLY A 40 -14.34 6.48 9.12
N ARG A 41 -14.27 7.52 9.98
CA ARG A 41 -14.01 7.32 11.41
C ARG A 41 -15.14 6.54 12.08
N LEU A 42 -16.40 6.80 11.72
CA LEU A 42 -17.55 6.05 12.23
C LEU A 42 -17.48 4.57 11.81
N LEU A 43 -17.21 4.30 10.53
CA LEU A 43 -16.99 2.95 10.03
C LEU A 43 -15.83 2.26 10.77
N GLY A 44 -14.74 2.98 11.00
CA GLY A 44 -13.59 2.51 11.78
C GLY A 44 -13.97 2.11 13.21
N ALA A 45 -14.79 2.92 13.88
CA ALA A 45 -15.29 2.61 15.22
C ALA A 45 -16.18 1.35 15.25
N LEU A 46 -17.03 1.17 14.22
CA LEU A 46 -17.83 -0.05 14.05
C LEU A 46 -16.92 -1.27 13.80
N MET A 47 -15.94 -1.14 12.90
CA MET A 47 -14.96 -2.18 12.64
C MET A 47 -14.18 -2.54 13.90
N TYR A 48 -13.80 -1.55 14.71
CA TYR A 48 -13.14 -1.78 15.98
C TYR A 48 -14.01 -2.61 16.92
N ARG A 49 -15.34 -2.37 16.95
CA ARG A 49 -16.26 -3.16 17.78
C ARG A 49 -16.44 -4.59 17.29
N PHE A 50 -16.63 -4.79 15.99
CA PHE A 50 -17.11 -6.07 15.43
C PHE A 50 -16.01 -6.93 14.79
N ALA A 51 -14.91 -6.36 14.31
CA ALA A 51 -13.83 -7.11 13.63
C ALA A 51 -12.82 -7.71 14.62
N GLY A 52 -13.29 -8.54 15.55
CA GLY A 52 -12.51 -9.07 16.67
C GLY A 52 -11.15 -9.68 16.30
N SER A 53 -11.10 -10.50 15.25
CA SER A 53 -9.84 -11.12 14.77
C SER A 53 -8.84 -10.09 14.23
N ARG A 54 -9.31 -9.10 13.44
CA ARG A 54 -8.43 -8.04 12.90
C ARG A 54 -7.94 -7.12 14.01
N ARG A 55 -8.79 -6.83 15.00
CA ARG A 55 -8.45 -6.05 16.18
C ARG A 55 -7.38 -6.74 17.02
N HIS A 56 -7.50 -8.05 17.22
CA HIS A 56 -6.49 -8.85 17.92
C HIS A 56 -5.12 -8.78 17.23
N ILE A 57 -5.08 -9.01 15.91
CA ILE A 57 -3.84 -8.94 15.13
C ILE A 57 -3.19 -7.55 15.24
N ALA A 58 -3.97 -6.49 15.03
CA ALA A 58 -3.47 -5.12 15.11
C ALA A 58 -2.97 -4.77 16.51
N ARG A 59 -3.72 -5.12 17.55
CA ARG A 59 -3.28 -4.94 18.94
C ARG A 59 -1.95 -5.64 19.19
N ARG A 60 -1.84 -6.90 18.78
CA ARG A 60 -0.62 -7.69 19.01
C ARG A 60 0.59 -7.10 18.29
N ASN A 61 0.41 -6.61 17.08
CA ASN A 61 1.50 -5.92 16.38
C ASN A 61 1.93 -4.64 17.10
N LEU A 62 0.99 -3.84 17.61
CA LEU A 62 1.32 -2.65 18.38
C LEU A 62 2.04 -2.97 19.70
N GLU A 63 1.67 -4.06 20.37
CA GLU A 63 2.40 -4.54 21.56
C GLU A 63 3.83 -4.96 21.25
N LEU A 64 4.03 -5.64 20.11
CA LEU A 64 5.34 -6.11 19.66
C LEU A 64 6.23 -4.95 19.21
N CYS A 65 5.68 -4.01 18.43
CA CYS A 65 6.47 -2.92 17.84
C CYS A 65 6.64 -1.71 18.76
N PHE A 66 5.76 -1.53 19.75
CA PHE A 66 5.80 -0.40 20.68
C PHE A 66 5.72 -0.86 22.15
N PRO A 67 6.68 -1.68 22.62
CA PRO A 67 6.70 -2.16 24.01
C PRO A 67 6.86 -1.02 25.02
N GLU A 68 7.50 0.08 24.63
CA GLU A 68 7.75 1.28 25.43
C GLU A 68 6.48 2.10 25.71
N LYS A 69 5.44 1.97 24.88
CA LYS A 69 4.16 2.64 25.09
C LYS A 69 3.39 1.99 26.24
N THR A 70 2.63 2.76 26.99
CA THR A 70 1.67 2.24 27.96
C THR A 70 0.53 1.50 27.25
N ALA A 71 -0.20 0.66 27.98
CA ALA A 71 -1.38 -0.03 27.45
C ALA A 71 -2.44 0.98 26.93
N THR A 72 -2.60 2.11 27.61
CA THR A 72 -3.53 3.18 27.22
C THR A 72 -3.12 3.85 25.91
N GLU A 73 -1.83 4.15 25.73
CA GLU A 73 -1.32 4.74 24.49
C GLU A 73 -1.45 3.78 23.30
N ARG A 74 -1.14 2.48 23.51
CA ARG A 74 -1.33 1.46 22.46
C ARG A 74 -2.81 1.30 22.10
N GLU A 75 -3.71 1.33 23.08
CA GLU A 75 -5.15 1.23 22.83
C GLU A 75 -5.71 2.47 22.11
N TYR A 76 -5.22 3.67 22.44
CA TYR A 76 -5.54 4.88 21.69
C TYR A 76 -5.07 4.77 20.22
N LEU A 77 -3.81 4.38 20.01
CA LEU A 77 -3.24 4.18 18.68
C LEU A 77 -4.01 3.11 17.87
N LEU A 78 -4.44 2.03 18.52
CA LEU A 78 -5.27 1.01 17.91
C LEU A 78 -6.61 1.57 17.41
N ARG A 79 -7.27 2.42 18.21
CA ARG A 79 -8.53 3.06 17.80
C ARG A 79 -8.33 4.02 16.62
N GLU A 80 -7.26 4.83 16.65
CA GLU A 80 -6.93 5.70 15.53
C GLU A 80 -6.56 4.90 14.28
N ASN A 81 -5.93 3.73 14.41
CA ASN A 81 -5.67 2.84 13.29
C ASN A 81 -6.93 2.28 12.65
N PHE A 82 -7.91 1.89 13.46
CA PHE A 82 -9.22 1.48 12.97
C PHE A 82 -9.97 2.63 12.31
N ALA A 83 -9.89 3.84 12.88
CA ALA A 83 -10.42 5.05 12.25
C ALA A 83 -9.78 5.29 10.87
N SER A 84 -8.44 5.19 10.76
CA SER A 84 -7.72 5.31 9.49
C SER A 84 -8.11 4.23 8.49
N THR A 85 -8.35 3.00 8.95
CA THR A 85 -8.82 1.89 8.11
C THR A 85 -10.24 2.14 7.58
N GLY A 86 -11.14 2.69 8.39
CA GLY A 86 -12.47 3.07 7.94
C GLY A 86 -12.44 4.24 6.95
N ILE A 87 -11.54 5.21 7.14
CA ILE A 87 -11.30 6.28 6.15
C ILE A 87 -10.77 5.69 4.84
N ALA A 88 -9.83 4.75 4.88
CA ALA A 88 -9.26 4.10 3.70
C ALA A 88 -10.31 3.46 2.78
N PHE A 89 -11.41 2.96 3.35
CA PHE A 89 -12.53 2.44 2.57
C PHE A 89 -13.17 3.52 1.67
N PHE A 90 -13.37 4.73 2.20
CA PHE A 90 -13.86 5.86 1.41
C PHE A 90 -12.78 6.42 0.48
N GLU A 91 -11.50 6.38 0.87
CA GLU A 91 -10.39 6.78 0.03
C GLU A 91 -10.24 5.90 -1.20
N MET A 92 -10.44 4.58 -1.05
CA MET A 92 -10.53 3.65 -2.18
C MET A 92 -11.66 4.07 -3.13
N ALA A 93 -12.86 4.36 -2.60
CA ALA A 93 -13.98 4.83 -3.42
C ALA A 93 -13.68 6.16 -4.12
N MET A 94 -13.05 7.11 -3.42
CA MET A 94 -12.62 8.39 -3.98
C MET A 94 -11.65 8.15 -5.14
N SER A 95 -10.68 7.27 -4.94
CA SER A 95 -9.67 6.89 -5.95
C SER A 95 -10.28 6.27 -7.20
N TRP A 96 -11.46 5.67 -7.12
CA TRP A 96 -12.09 5.04 -8.29
C TRP A 96 -13.01 5.98 -9.05
N TRP A 97 -13.69 6.88 -8.34
CA TRP A 97 -14.82 7.61 -8.90
C TRP A 97 -14.68 9.13 -8.91
N TRP A 98 -13.81 9.73 -8.09
CA TRP A 98 -13.67 11.19 -8.12
C TRP A 98 -13.00 11.70 -9.40
N PRO A 99 -13.40 12.89 -9.88
CA PRO A 99 -12.69 13.56 -10.97
C PRO A 99 -11.25 13.90 -10.58
N HIS A 100 -10.34 13.86 -11.56
CA HIS A 100 -8.91 14.22 -11.40
C HIS A 100 -8.73 15.55 -10.66
N GLN A 101 -9.39 16.60 -11.13
CA GLN A 101 -9.30 17.95 -10.57
C GLN A 101 -9.70 18.02 -9.08
N ARG A 102 -10.62 17.16 -8.63
CA ARG A 102 -11.04 17.11 -7.23
C ARG A 102 -9.97 16.45 -6.35
N LEU A 103 -9.31 15.41 -6.85
CA LEU A 103 -8.22 14.72 -6.16
C LEU A 103 -6.94 15.58 -6.11
N GLN A 104 -6.60 16.27 -7.20
CA GLN A 104 -5.40 17.13 -7.27
C GLN A 104 -5.38 18.22 -6.19
N ARG A 105 -6.55 18.72 -5.78
CA ARG A 105 -6.67 19.73 -4.70
C ARG A 105 -6.31 19.19 -3.31
N LEU A 106 -6.16 17.87 -3.16
CA LEU A 106 -5.89 17.22 -1.89
C LEU A 106 -4.45 16.73 -1.77
N VAL A 107 -3.59 16.92 -2.76
CA VAL A 107 -2.23 16.37 -2.71
C VAL A 107 -1.17 17.44 -2.60
N GLN A 108 -0.22 17.20 -1.70
CA GLN A 108 1.07 17.86 -1.64
C GLN A 108 2.12 16.84 -2.03
N VAL A 109 3.09 17.24 -2.85
CA VAL A 109 4.12 16.33 -3.36
C VAL A 109 5.49 16.95 -3.14
N GLN A 110 6.42 16.12 -2.66
CA GLN A 110 7.81 16.48 -2.42
C GLN A 110 8.71 15.42 -3.07
N GLY A 111 9.80 15.87 -3.71
CA GLY A 111 10.85 14.98 -4.24
C GLY A 111 10.48 14.21 -5.50
N LEU A 112 9.37 14.56 -6.18
CA LEU A 112 8.96 13.91 -7.44
C LEU A 112 10.05 13.98 -8.51
N GLU A 113 10.89 15.01 -8.47
CA GLU A 113 12.06 15.20 -9.31
C GLU A 113 13.04 14.02 -9.24
N HIS A 114 13.16 13.31 -8.12
CA HIS A 114 14.03 12.14 -8.00
C HIS A 114 13.59 10.98 -8.89
N LEU A 115 12.28 10.76 -8.94
CA LEU A 115 11.67 9.74 -9.77
C LEU A 115 11.72 10.15 -11.26
N GLN A 116 11.41 11.40 -11.56
CA GLN A 116 11.47 11.94 -12.92
C GLN A 116 12.90 11.88 -13.48
N GLN A 117 13.92 12.28 -12.71
CA GLN A 117 15.31 12.24 -13.12
C GLN A 117 15.78 10.82 -13.42
N ALA A 118 15.47 9.86 -12.53
CA ALA A 118 15.86 8.46 -12.74
C ALA A 118 15.27 7.90 -14.04
N GLN A 119 14.01 8.23 -14.35
CA GLN A 119 13.40 7.82 -15.62
C GLN A 119 13.98 8.55 -16.84
N GLN A 120 14.28 9.85 -16.73
CA GLN A 120 14.95 10.61 -17.79
C GLN A 120 16.33 10.04 -18.13
N ASP A 121 17.04 9.53 -17.13
CA ASP A 121 18.32 8.83 -17.30
C ASP A 121 18.17 7.40 -17.89
N GLY A 122 16.95 6.99 -18.24
CA GLY A 122 16.63 5.65 -18.73
C GLY A 122 16.76 4.55 -17.67
N GLN A 123 16.80 4.91 -16.38
CA GLN A 123 16.94 3.97 -15.28
C GLN A 123 15.57 3.49 -14.80
N GLY A 124 15.42 2.16 -14.65
CA GLY A 124 14.25 1.60 -13.98
C GLY A 124 14.17 2.03 -12.53
N VAL A 125 12.97 2.11 -11.99
CA VAL A 125 12.76 2.50 -10.59
C VAL A 125 11.90 1.46 -9.88
N ILE A 126 12.37 1.00 -8.72
CA ILE A 126 11.55 0.37 -7.71
C ILE A 126 11.12 1.48 -6.77
N LEU A 127 9.89 1.94 -6.95
CA LEU A 127 9.28 2.94 -6.09
C LEU A 127 8.79 2.20 -4.83
N MET A 128 9.64 2.19 -3.81
CA MET A 128 9.45 1.40 -2.61
C MET A 128 8.54 2.15 -1.63
N ALA A 129 7.34 1.64 -1.44
CA ALA A 129 6.36 2.15 -0.49
C ALA A 129 6.08 1.12 0.61
N ILE A 130 5.18 1.45 1.54
CA ILE A 130 4.64 0.52 2.53
C ILE A 130 3.12 0.48 2.46
N HIS A 131 2.53 -0.57 3.01
CA HIS A 131 1.07 -0.73 3.10
C HIS A 131 0.50 0.18 4.19
N PHE A 132 0.50 1.48 3.95
CA PHE A 132 -0.36 2.39 4.68
C PHE A 132 -1.81 2.25 4.20
N THR A 133 -2.74 2.61 5.08
CA THR A 133 -4.18 2.71 4.83
C THR A 133 -4.48 3.63 3.64
N THR A 134 -3.61 4.58 3.33
CA THR A 134 -3.66 5.52 2.21
C THR A 134 -3.11 4.95 0.89
N LEU A 135 -2.81 3.65 0.78
CA LEU A 135 -2.17 3.06 -0.41
C LEU A 135 -2.95 3.33 -1.72
N GLU A 136 -4.26 3.08 -1.74
CA GLU A 136 -5.08 3.25 -2.96
C GLU A 136 -5.12 4.72 -3.43
N ILE A 137 -5.34 5.65 -2.50
CA ILE A 137 -5.41 7.08 -2.81
C ILE A 137 -4.04 7.64 -3.16
N GLY A 138 -2.96 7.16 -2.52
CA GLY A 138 -1.60 7.53 -2.86
C GLY A 138 -1.24 7.11 -4.30
N ALA A 139 -1.62 5.90 -4.72
CA ALA A 139 -1.41 5.43 -6.08
C ALA A 139 -2.22 6.24 -7.11
N ALA A 140 -3.49 6.56 -6.80
CA ALA A 140 -4.34 7.38 -7.67
C ALA A 140 -3.87 8.84 -7.78
N LEU A 141 -3.28 9.40 -6.71
CA LEU A 141 -2.72 10.75 -6.73
C LEU A 141 -1.41 10.77 -7.51
N LEU A 142 -0.49 9.85 -7.22
CA LEU A 142 0.79 9.76 -7.93
C LEU A 142 0.61 9.51 -9.43
N GLY A 143 -0.30 8.59 -9.79
CA GLY A 143 -0.59 8.24 -11.18
C GLY A 143 -0.98 9.44 -12.05
N GLN A 144 -1.59 10.47 -11.45
CA GLN A 144 -1.99 11.69 -12.18
C GLN A 144 -0.81 12.59 -12.55
N MET A 145 0.37 12.35 -11.97
CA MET A 145 1.57 13.16 -12.17
C MET A 145 2.70 12.37 -12.81
N HIS A 146 2.70 11.04 -12.65
CA HIS A 146 3.74 10.19 -13.18
C HIS A 146 3.26 8.76 -13.38
N THR A 147 3.65 8.14 -14.50
CA THR A 147 3.26 6.77 -14.84
C THR A 147 4.04 5.78 -13.98
N ILE A 148 3.32 4.99 -13.18
CA ILE A 148 3.88 3.94 -12.32
C ILE A 148 3.17 2.62 -12.59
N ASP A 149 3.93 1.57 -12.91
CA ASP A 149 3.40 0.22 -13.01
C ASP A 149 3.05 -0.34 -11.63
N GLY A 150 1.93 -1.05 -11.54
CA GLY A 150 1.45 -1.62 -10.28
C GLY A 150 1.56 -3.13 -10.29
N MET A 151 2.06 -3.72 -9.20
CA MET A 151 1.85 -5.14 -8.98
C MET A 151 0.35 -5.43 -8.78
N TYR A 152 -0.12 -6.47 -9.46
CA TYR A 152 -1.52 -6.84 -9.51
C TYR A 152 -1.72 -8.28 -9.05
N ARG A 153 -2.89 -8.50 -8.46
CA ARG A 153 -3.43 -9.82 -8.17
C ARG A 153 -4.92 -9.76 -8.41
N ALA A 154 -5.42 -10.57 -9.34
CA ALA A 154 -6.84 -10.61 -9.65
C ALA A 154 -7.70 -10.90 -8.40
N HIS A 155 -8.76 -10.12 -8.24
CA HIS A 155 -9.75 -10.34 -7.19
C HIS A 155 -10.62 -11.55 -7.57
N LYS A 156 -10.97 -12.37 -6.56
CA LYS A 156 -11.74 -13.62 -6.78
C LYS A 156 -13.12 -13.38 -7.40
N ASN A 157 -13.72 -12.22 -7.14
CA ASN A 157 -14.97 -11.79 -7.77
C ASN A 157 -14.65 -10.98 -9.05
N PRO A 158 -14.97 -11.49 -10.26
CA PRO A 158 -14.63 -10.83 -11.52
C PRO A 158 -15.29 -9.46 -11.75
N LEU A 159 -16.48 -9.22 -11.20
CA LEU A 159 -17.11 -7.90 -11.31
C LEU A 159 -16.37 -6.88 -10.44
N PHE A 160 -16.04 -7.26 -9.21
CA PHE A 160 -15.26 -6.38 -8.34
C PHE A 160 -13.88 -6.09 -8.92
N ASP A 161 -13.22 -7.11 -9.48
CA ASP A 161 -11.96 -7.01 -10.22
C ASP A 161 -12.07 -5.97 -11.35
N TYR A 162 -13.09 -6.09 -12.20
CA TYR A 162 -13.37 -5.15 -13.29
C TYR A 162 -13.49 -3.70 -12.80
N VAL A 163 -14.29 -3.48 -11.75
CA VAL A 163 -14.54 -2.13 -11.19
C VAL A 163 -13.27 -1.57 -10.55
N GLN A 164 -12.56 -2.36 -9.76
CA GLN A 164 -11.29 -1.95 -9.12
C GLN A 164 -10.26 -1.57 -10.18
N ARG A 165 -10.04 -2.43 -11.19
CA ARG A 165 -9.08 -2.15 -12.25
C ARG A 165 -9.44 -0.89 -13.02
N LYS A 166 -10.72 -0.72 -13.37
CA LYS A 166 -11.19 0.46 -14.10
C LYS A 166 -10.98 1.74 -13.28
N GLY A 167 -11.20 1.65 -11.96
CA GLY A 167 -10.94 2.73 -11.02
C GLY A 167 -9.45 3.09 -10.89
N ARG A 168 -8.55 2.10 -10.90
CA ARG A 168 -7.09 2.33 -10.82
C ARG A 168 -6.51 2.86 -12.14
N GLU A 169 -6.88 2.23 -13.26
CA GLU A 169 -6.35 2.53 -14.60
C GLU A 169 -6.68 3.97 -15.05
N ARG A 170 -7.82 4.54 -14.60
CA ARG A 170 -8.22 5.91 -15.00
C ARG A 170 -7.23 6.98 -14.58
N HIS A 171 -6.51 6.79 -13.47
CA HIS A 171 -5.60 7.78 -12.92
C HIS A 171 -4.18 7.60 -13.43
N ASN A 172 -3.90 6.53 -14.17
CA ASN A 172 -2.57 6.16 -14.59
C ASN A 172 -2.69 5.38 -15.90
N ALA A 173 -3.02 6.10 -16.98
CA ALA A 173 -3.50 5.52 -18.23
C ALA A 173 -2.46 4.60 -18.91
N ASP A 174 -1.18 4.91 -18.74
CA ASP A 174 -0.06 4.15 -19.32
C ASP A 174 0.52 3.09 -18.37
N ALA A 175 -0.09 2.90 -17.19
CA ALA A 175 0.35 1.88 -16.25
C ALA A 175 0.00 0.48 -16.72
N ILE A 176 0.93 -0.42 -16.44
CA ILE A 176 0.75 -1.85 -16.66
C ILE A 176 0.58 -2.50 -15.29
N ALA A 177 -0.53 -3.22 -15.15
CA ALA A 177 -0.74 -4.15 -14.06
C ALA A 177 0.12 -5.40 -14.32
N ILE A 178 1.11 -5.64 -13.47
CA ILE A 178 2.02 -6.79 -13.57
C ILE A 178 1.59 -7.81 -12.53
N GLU A 179 1.20 -9.01 -12.93
CA GLU A 179 0.89 -10.08 -11.99
C GLU A 179 2.10 -10.34 -11.09
N ARG A 180 1.89 -10.39 -9.77
CA ARG A 180 2.97 -10.54 -8.78
C ARG A 180 3.90 -11.76 -9.02
N GLU A 181 3.37 -12.79 -9.67
CA GLU A 181 4.09 -14.03 -10.00
C GLU A 181 4.89 -13.91 -11.30
N ASP A 182 4.67 -12.87 -12.10
CA ASP A 182 5.36 -12.59 -13.36
C ASP A 182 6.61 -11.72 -13.16
N VAL A 183 7.59 -12.31 -12.46
CA VAL A 183 8.91 -11.70 -12.20
C VAL A 183 9.61 -11.33 -13.51
N ARG A 184 9.42 -12.10 -14.60
CA ARG A 184 10.08 -11.84 -15.89
C ARG A 184 9.61 -10.54 -16.52
N THR A 185 8.31 -10.27 -16.53
CA THR A 185 7.74 -9.03 -17.07
C THR A 185 8.17 -7.83 -16.23
N MET A 186 8.14 -7.95 -14.90
CA MET A 186 8.62 -6.89 -14.01
C MET A 186 10.10 -6.56 -14.24
N LEU A 187 10.99 -7.55 -14.34
CA LEU A 187 12.41 -7.31 -14.67
C LEU A 187 12.60 -6.67 -16.04
N ARG A 188 11.76 -7.02 -17.03
CA ARG A 188 11.79 -6.40 -18.36
C ARG A 188 11.40 -4.92 -18.30
N HIS A 189 10.35 -4.58 -17.55
CA HIS A 189 9.88 -3.21 -17.40
C HIS A 189 10.90 -2.32 -16.70
N LEU A 190 11.52 -2.83 -15.63
CA LEU A 190 12.63 -2.13 -14.96
C LEU A 190 13.77 -1.83 -15.93
N ARG A 191 14.18 -2.81 -16.75
CA ARG A 191 15.24 -2.61 -17.77
C ARG A 191 14.84 -1.67 -18.90
N GLN A 192 13.55 -1.38 -19.07
CA GLN A 192 13.03 -0.40 -20.03
C GLN A 192 12.93 1.01 -19.45
N GLY A 193 13.44 1.25 -18.23
CA GLY A 193 13.36 2.56 -17.58
C GLY A 193 12.03 2.83 -16.88
N ARG A 194 11.15 1.82 -16.76
CA ARG A 194 9.84 2.00 -16.11
C ARG A 194 9.97 1.99 -14.59
N ALA A 195 9.07 2.73 -13.95
CA ALA A 195 8.91 2.74 -12.51
C ALA A 195 7.83 1.75 -12.07
N ILE A 196 8.11 0.96 -11.03
CA ILE A 196 7.21 -0.05 -10.49
C ILE A 196 6.97 0.24 -9.01
N TRP A 197 5.70 0.36 -8.62
CA TRP A 197 5.30 0.45 -7.22
C TRP A 197 5.48 -0.88 -6.53
N TYR A 198 6.30 -0.92 -5.48
CA TYR A 198 6.63 -2.12 -4.74
C TYR A 198 6.57 -1.90 -3.24
N ALA A 199 6.04 -2.88 -2.49
CA ALA A 199 5.91 -2.77 -1.03
C ALA A 199 6.43 -4.05 -0.34
N PRO A 200 7.58 -4.00 0.37
CA PRO A 200 8.27 -5.16 0.94
C PRO A 200 7.78 -5.57 2.35
N ASP A 201 6.83 -4.83 2.93
CA ASP A 201 6.42 -4.91 4.34
C ASP A 201 5.36 -5.99 4.62
N GLN A 202 5.20 -6.97 3.74
CA GLN A 202 4.34 -8.14 3.97
C GLN A 202 5.15 -9.42 4.20
N ASP A 203 4.59 -10.30 5.02
CA ASP A 203 5.13 -11.64 5.26
C ASP A 203 4.72 -12.63 4.14
N TYR A 204 5.71 -13.08 3.36
CA TYR A 204 5.59 -14.08 2.29
C TYR A 204 6.09 -15.48 2.68
N GLY A 205 6.38 -15.70 3.97
CA GLY A 205 6.90 -16.97 4.49
C GLY A 205 8.41 -17.15 4.34
N ALA A 206 8.95 -18.15 5.04
CA ALA A 206 10.40 -18.30 5.24
C ALA A 206 11.18 -18.62 3.95
N LYS A 207 10.54 -19.21 2.94
CA LYS A 207 11.22 -19.61 1.69
C LYS A 207 11.73 -18.44 0.86
N GLN A 208 11.13 -17.27 1.01
CA GLN A 208 11.41 -16.07 0.20
C GLN A 208 11.91 -14.92 1.06
N SER A 209 12.34 -15.21 2.28
CA SER A 209 12.61 -14.19 3.28
C SER A 209 13.80 -14.55 4.16
N LEU A 210 14.49 -13.51 4.62
CA LEU A 210 15.41 -13.58 5.73
C LEU A 210 14.71 -13.10 7.00
N PHE A 211 15.15 -13.59 8.15
CA PHE A 211 14.69 -13.09 9.44
C PHE A 211 15.59 -11.95 9.89
N VAL A 212 15.13 -10.72 9.70
CA VAL A 212 15.79 -9.51 10.16
C VAL A 212 14.85 -8.73 11.08
N PRO A 213 15.37 -7.96 12.06
CA PRO A 213 14.53 -7.25 13.01
C PRO A 213 13.66 -6.19 12.31
N LEU A 214 12.40 -6.08 12.74
CA LEU A 214 11.50 -4.97 12.51
C LEU A 214 10.92 -4.56 13.88
N PHE A 215 11.25 -3.38 14.36
CA PHE A 215 11.05 -2.93 15.74
C PHE A 215 11.63 -3.91 16.77
N GLY A 216 12.83 -4.44 16.48
CA GLY A 216 13.50 -5.43 17.33
C GLY A 216 12.90 -6.84 17.28
N VAL A 217 11.80 -7.06 16.54
CA VAL A 217 11.15 -8.37 16.42
C VAL A 217 11.62 -9.07 15.14
N PRO A 218 12.10 -10.33 15.18
CA PRO A 218 12.42 -11.09 13.98
C PRO A 218 11.22 -11.15 13.03
N ALA A 219 11.39 -10.62 11.83
CA ALA A 219 10.34 -10.55 10.82
C ALA A 219 10.83 -11.23 9.53
N ALA A 220 9.97 -12.05 8.91
CA ALA A 220 10.23 -12.56 7.57
C ALA A 220 10.19 -11.40 6.58
N THR A 221 11.35 -10.93 6.14
CA THR A 221 11.52 -9.82 5.19
C THR A 221 12.01 -10.36 3.86
N VAL A 222 11.31 -9.97 2.79
CA VAL A 222 11.57 -10.49 1.44
C VAL A 222 12.86 -9.95 0.84
N THR A 223 13.65 -10.83 0.24
CA THR A 223 14.89 -10.47 -0.49
C THR A 223 14.61 -9.95 -1.91
N ALA A 224 13.35 -10.05 -2.35
CA ALA A 224 12.90 -9.70 -3.68
C ALA A 224 13.25 -8.26 -4.10
N THR A 225 13.22 -7.29 -3.18
CA THR A 225 13.62 -5.90 -3.49
C THR A 225 15.05 -5.83 -4.05
N SER A 226 15.99 -6.52 -3.39
CA SER A 226 17.39 -6.59 -3.83
C SER A 226 17.53 -7.34 -5.14
N THR A 227 16.81 -8.45 -5.30
CA THR A 227 16.78 -9.20 -6.56
C THR A 227 16.29 -8.34 -7.71
N PHE A 228 15.22 -7.58 -7.52
CA PHE A 228 14.61 -6.74 -8.55
C PHE A 228 15.50 -5.56 -8.90
N ALA A 229 16.13 -4.94 -7.90
CA ALA A 229 17.06 -3.83 -8.12
C ALA A 229 18.28 -4.30 -8.93
N ARG A 230 18.89 -5.43 -8.52
CA ARG A 230 20.07 -6.01 -9.18
C ARG A 230 19.80 -6.47 -10.60
N LEU A 231 18.81 -7.35 -10.76
CA LEU A 231 18.51 -7.95 -12.07
C LEU A 231 17.82 -6.97 -13.01
N GLY A 232 16.96 -6.09 -12.46
CA GLY A 232 16.26 -5.06 -13.21
C GLY A 232 17.12 -3.86 -13.58
N LYS A 233 18.35 -3.77 -13.04
CA LYS A 233 19.22 -2.58 -13.14
C LYS A 233 18.49 -1.31 -12.72
N ALA A 234 17.75 -1.40 -11.62
CA ALA A 234 16.84 -0.36 -11.17
C ALA A 234 17.35 0.33 -9.91
N ARG A 235 17.04 1.61 -9.79
CA ARG A 235 17.21 2.37 -8.55
C ARG A 235 16.07 2.05 -7.58
N VAL A 236 16.38 1.96 -6.29
CA VAL A 236 15.35 1.94 -5.25
C VAL A 236 15.13 3.37 -4.79
N ILE A 237 13.90 3.86 -4.97
CA ILE A 237 13.48 5.18 -4.55
C ILE A 237 12.37 4.98 -3.51
N PRO A 238 12.65 5.25 -2.22
CA PRO A 238 11.63 5.14 -1.21
C PRO A 238 10.56 6.23 -1.38
N MET A 239 9.33 5.90 -1.03
CA MET A 239 8.23 6.85 -1.04
C MET A 239 7.30 6.62 0.15
N ARG A 240 6.88 7.72 0.76
CA ARG A 240 5.86 7.75 1.81
C ARG A 240 4.60 8.42 1.29
N GLN A 241 3.45 7.81 1.58
CA GLN A 241 2.14 8.36 1.28
C GLN A 241 1.31 8.42 2.56
N SER A 242 0.97 9.62 3.04
CA SER A 242 0.24 9.79 4.30
C SER A 242 -0.89 10.79 4.18
N ARG A 243 -1.88 10.65 5.07
CA ARG A 243 -2.94 11.62 5.27
C ARG A 243 -2.44 12.72 6.19
N LEU A 244 -2.67 13.96 5.78
CA LEU A 244 -2.34 15.13 6.58
C LEU A 244 -3.38 15.35 7.70
N PRO A 245 -2.96 15.84 8.88
CA PRO A 245 -3.86 16.08 10.00
C PRO A 245 -4.95 17.11 9.67
N GLY A 246 -6.09 17.00 10.34
CA GLY A 246 -7.19 17.96 10.21
C GLY A 246 -7.91 17.94 8.85
N GLY A 247 -7.77 16.85 8.08
CA GLY A 247 -8.44 16.74 6.78
C GLY A 247 -7.86 17.68 5.72
N LYS A 248 -6.56 17.97 5.80
CA LYS A 248 -5.84 18.84 4.85
C LYS A 248 -5.37 18.14 3.57
N GLY A 249 -5.83 16.90 3.34
CA GLY A 249 -5.46 16.09 2.18
C GLY A 249 -4.33 15.10 2.50
N TYR A 250 -3.38 14.98 1.59
CA TYR A 250 -2.36 13.94 1.53
C TYR A 250 -0.98 14.51 1.22
N MET A 251 0.04 13.84 1.71
CA MET A 251 1.44 14.10 1.37
C MET A 251 2.00 12.87 0.63
N LEU A 252 2.59 13.10 -0.53
CA LEU A 252 3.44 12.14 -1.23
C LEU A 252 4.88 12.63 -1.15
N GLN A 253 5.72 11.89 -0.43
CA GLN A 253 7.14 12.18 -0.28
C GLN A 253 7.93 11.12 -1.02
N VAL A 254 8.47 11.48 -2.18
CA VAL A 254 9.43 10.67 -2.93
C VAL A 254 10.81 11.05 -2.43
N GLU A 255 11.55 10.10 -1.88
CA GLU A 255 12.88 10.36 -1.30
C GLU A 255 13.97 10.30 -2.37
N ALA A 256 15.19 10.71 -2.01
CA ALA A 256 16.34 10.51 -2.88
C ALA A 256 16.58 9.00 -3.13
N PRO A 257 17.05 8.61 -4.33
CA PRO A 257 17.40 7.22 -4.60
C PRO A 257 18.44 6.72 -3.62
N TRP A 258 18.27 5.50 -3.14
CA TRP A 258 19.25 4.88 -2.27
C TRP A 258 20.59 4.71 -2.98
N GLN A 259 21.64 5.24 -2.34
CA GLN A 259 23.01 5.00 -2.76
C GLN A 259 23.45 3.61 -2.29
N ALA A 260 24.29 2.96 -3.10
CA ALA A 260 24.84 1.63 -2.83
C ALA A 260 23.77 0.58 -2.45
N PHE A 261 22.67 0.53 -3.20
CA PHE A 261 21.64 -0.49 -3.05
C PHE A 261 21.33 -1.14 -4.41
N PRO A 262 21.24 -2.48 -4.51
CA PRO A 262 21.48 -3.46 -3.43
C PRO A 262 22.97 -3.52 -3.04
N GLY A 263 23.23 -3.79 -1.77
CA GLY A 263 24.57 -3.94 -1.20
C GLY A 263 25.21 -5.29 -1.50
N ALA A 264 26.22 -5.64 -0.70
CA ALA A 264 26.96 -6.89 -0.86
C ALA A 264 26.19 -8.11 -0.35
N GLY A 265 25.40 -7.95 0.73
CA GLY A 265 24.64 -9.03 1.37
C GLY A 265 23.13 -8.79 1.40
N GLU A 266 22.35 -9.86 1.20
CA GLU A 266 20.88 -9.80 1.27
C GLU A 266 20.37 -9.44 2.68
N GLU A 267 21.10 -9.83 3.73
CA GLU A 267 20.75 -9.53 5.12
C GLU A 267 20.86 -8.03 5.41
N GLU A 268 21.96 -7.39 5.01
CA GLU A 268 22.18 -5.94 5.14
C GLU A 268 21.10 -5.14 4.39
N ASP A 269 20.75 -5.58 3.19
CA ASP A 269 19.69 -4.97 2.39
C ASP A 269 18.32 -5.10 3.08
N CYS A 270 17.97 -6.29 3.57
CA CYS A 270 16.71 -6.52 4.26
C CYS A 270 16.64 -5.72 5.57
N LEU A 271 17.75 -5.60 6.29
CA LEU A 271 17.84 -4.78 7.50
C LEU A 271 17.61 -3.30 7.17
N ARG A 272 18.27 -2.77 6.13
CA ARG A 272 18.09 -1.39 5.67
C ARG A 272 16.64 -1.11 5.26
N ILE A 273 15.99 -2.07 4.60
CA ILE A 273 14.56 -2.00 4.29
C ILE A 273 13.72 -1.90 5.56
N ASN A 274 13.90 -2.80 6.52
CA ASN A 274 13.12 -2.76 7.76
C ASN A 274 13.35 -1.47 8.54
N GLN A 275 14.58 -0.97 8.62
CA GLN A 275 14.90 0.31 9.28
C GLN A 275 14.17 1.49 8.63
N TRP A 276 14.11 1.53 7.30
CA TRP A 276 13.33 2.55 6.60
C TRP A 276 11.81 2.39 6.83
N VAL A 277 11.31 1.15 6.84
CA VAL A 277 9.91 0.84 7.19
C VAL A 277 9.58 1.32 8.60
N GLU A 278 10.46 1.10 9.58
CA GLU A 278 10.29 1.61 10.95
C GLU A 278 10.19 3.13 10.97
N GLN A 279 11.12 3.82 10.31
CA GLN A 279 11.11 5.28 10.22
C GLN A 279 9.81 5.81 9.57
N ALA A 280 9.35 5.17 8.51
CA ALA A 280 8.10 5.55 7.85
C ALA A 280 6.88 5.31 8.75
N ILE A 281 6.82 4.17 9.45
CA ILE A 281 5.77 3.85 10.43
C ILE A 281 5.77 4.85 11.59
N LEU A 282 6.94 5.21 12.12
CA LEU A 282 7.05 6.11 13.27
C LEU A 282 6.49 7.52 13.00
N GLN A 283 6.47 7.97 11.74
CA GLN A 283 5.88 9.27 11.38
C GLN A 283 4.35 9.28 11.49
N HIS A 284 3.70 8.17 11.12
CA HIS A 284 2.24 8.05 11.09
C HIS A 284 1.80 6.63 11.50
N PRO A 285 2.06 6.22 12.76
CA PRO A 285 1.85 4.84 13.18
C PRO A 285 0.38 4.43 13.09
N GLU A 286 -0.55 5.37 13.24
CA GLU A 286 -1.99 5.12 13.07
C GLU A 286 -2.37 4.77 11.64
N GLN A 287 -1.54 5.07 10.64
CA GLN A 287 -1.88 4.87 9.23
C GLN A 287 -1.32 3.58 8.65
N TYR A 288 -0.46 2.84 9.36
CA TYR A 288 0.08 1.55 8.89
C TYR A 288 -0.97 0.42 8.93
N LEU A 289 -0.88 -0.56 8.03
CA LEU A 289 -1.82 -1.71 7.98
C LEU A 289 -1.51 -2.73 9.09
N TRP A 290 -1.73 -2.35 10.36
CA TRP A 290 -1.52 -3.21 11.53
C TRP A 290 -2.39 -4.47 11.54
N SER A 291 -3.48 -4.51 10.77
CA SER A 291 -4.35 -5.70 10.68
C SER A 291 -3.76 -6.85 9.83
N HIS A 292 -2.59 -6.63 9.22
CA HIS A 292 -1.79 -7.67 8.58
C HIS A 292 -0.99 -8.49 9.61
N ARG A 293 -0.89 -9.80 9.38
CA ARG A 293 -0.10 -10.68 10.24
C ARG A 293 1.39 -10.59 9.86
N ARG A 294 2.03 -9.46 10.13
CA ARG A 294 3.42 -9.14 9.77
C ARG A 294 4.46 -10.13 10.33
N PHE A 295 4.18 -10.74 11.48
CA PHE A 295 5.07 -11.64 12.21
C PHE A 295 4.55 -13.09 12.26
N LYS A 296 3.75 -13.53 11.25
CA LYS A 296 3.11 -14.85 11.29
C LYS A 296 4.14 -15.96 11.11
N THR A 297 5.14 -15.71 10.28
CA THR A 297 6.25 -16.61 10.04
C THR A 297 7.36 -16.24 11.00
N ARG A 298 7.83 -17.25 11.75
CA ARG A 298 8.84 -17.12 12.79
C ARG A 298 10.06 -17.97 12.45
N PRO A 299 11.24 -17.65 13.00
CA PRO A 299 12.39 -18.55 13.01
C PRO A 299 12.01 -19.95 13.51
N GLU A 300 12.77 -20.95 13.09
CA GLU A 300 12.55 -22.33 13.54
C GLU A 300 12.68 -22.42 15.07
N GLY A 301 11.74 -23.15 15.70
CA GLY A 301 11.67 -23.29 17.16
C GLY A 301 10.94 -22.16 17.90
N GLU A 302 10.64 -21.03 17.25
CA GLU A 302 9.90 -19.94 17.91
C GLU A 302 8.38 -20.14 17.91
N SER A 303 7.75 -19.63 18.97
CA SER A 303 6.28 -19.65 19.12
C SER A 303 5.57 -18.65 18.22
N LYS A 304 4.37 -19.01 17.75
CA LYS A 304 3.48 -18.09 17.02
C LYS A 304 3.07 -16.93 17.92
N VAL A 305 2.92 -15.75 17.33
CA VAL A 305 2.58 -14.52 18.08
C VAL A 305 1.13 -14.07 17.95
N TYR A 306 0.35 -14.62 17.01
CA TYR A 306 -1.07 -14.27 16.77
C TYR A 306 -2.04 -15.34 17.20
#